data_AF-A0A1M6UFP6-F1
#
_entry.id   AF-A0A1M6UFP6-F1
#
_cell.length_a   1.000
_cell.length_b   1.000
_cell.length_c   1.000
_cell.angle_alpha   90.00
_cell.angle_beta   90.00
_cell.angle_gamma   90.00
#
_symmetry.space_group_name_H-M   'P 1'
#
loop_
_entity.id
_entity.type
_entity.pdbx_description
1 polymer ?
#
loop_
_entity_poly.entity_id
_entity_poly.type
_entity_poly.pdbx_seq_one_letter_code
_entity_poly.pdbx_strand_id
1 'polypeptide(L)' 'MSQELKEILNTINELRQKLHSTGAGKVLADPEVVAASQKLNEVLNEYYRLLKQKEKTK' A
#
# COMPACT_ATOMS: atom_id res chain seq x y z
N MET A 1 -13.98 -12.20 3.80
CA MET A 1 -13.23 -11.01 3.32
C MET A 1 -14.26 -9.97 2.89
N SER A 2 -14.33 -8.81 3.55
CA SER A 2 -15.26 -7.73 3.16
C SER A 2 -14.83 -7.09 1.84
N GLN A 3 -15.80 -6.58 1.08
CA GLN A 3 -15.58 -5.87 -0.19
C GLN A 3 -14.50 -4.79 -0.07
N GLU A 4 -14.60 -3.99 1.00
CA GLU A 4 -13.67 -2.90 1.36
C GLU A 4 -12.21 -3.36 1.56
N LEU A 5 -11.99 -4.55 2.14
CA LEU A 5 -10.63 -5.10 2.30
C LEU A 5 -10.06 -5.56 0.95
N LYS A 6 -10.91 -6.06 0.05
CA LYS A 6 -10.49 -6.47 -1.29
C LYS A 6 -10.09 -5.27 -2.14
N GLU A 7 -10.84 -4.18 -2.05
CA GLU A 7 -10.53 -2.94 -2.77
C GLU A 7 -9.20 -2.35 -2.32
N ILE A 8 -8.95 -2.29 -1.01
CA ILE A 8 -7.67 -1.81 -0.48
C ILE A 8 -6.51 -2.75 -0.87
N LEU A 9 -6.72 -4.07 -0.87
CA LEU A 9 -5.74 -5.03 -1.37
C LEU A 9 -5.39 -4.82 -2.85
N ASN A 10 -6.38 -4.53 -3.68
CA ASN A 10 -6.14 -4.20 -5.09
C ASN A 10 -5.31 -2.93 -5.23
N THR A 11 -5.65 -1.86 -4.50
CA THR A 11 -4.87 -0.62 -4.48
C THR A 11 -3.43 -0.83 -4.01
N ILE A 12 -3.21 -1.68 -3.00
CA ILE A 12 -1.86 -2.06 -2.54
C ILE A 12 -1.07 -2.75 -3.66
N ASN A 13 -1.71 -3.67 -4.39
CA ASN A 13 -1.05 -4.38 -5.49
C ASN A 13 -0.69 -3.46 -6.65
N GLU A 14 -1.58 -2.55 -7.03
CA GLU A 14 -1.32 -1.54 -8.06
C GLU A 14 -0.15 -0.61 -7.66
N LEU A 15 -0.16 -0.13 -6.41
CA LEU A 15 0.92 0.72 -5.90
C LEU A 15 2.26 -0.01 -5.81
N ARG A 16 2.26 -1.31 -5.48
CA ARG A 16 3.47 -2.15 -5.52
C ARG A 16 4.03 -2.29 -6.92
N GLN A 17 3.18 -2.54 -7.92
CA GLN A 17 3.63 -2.59 -9.32
C GLN A 17 4.19 -1.24 -9.76
N LYS A 18 3.49 -0.15 -9.44
CA LYS A 18 3.95 1.21 -9.75
C LYS A 18 5.30 1.53 -9.10
N LEU A 19 5.49 1.16 -7.84
CA LEU A 19 6.76 1.35 -7.13
C LEU A 19 7.88 0.52 -7.77
N HIS A 20 7.60 -0.72 -8.16
CA HIS A 20 8.56 -1.58 -8.85
C HIS A 20 8.98 -0.99 -10.21
N SER A 21 8.02 -0.50 -11.00
CA SER A 21 8.29 0.17 -12.26
C SER A 21 9.02 1.50 -12.09
N THR A 22 8.67 2.29 -11.07
CA THR A 22 9.30 3.60 -10.79
C THR A 22 10.72 3.42 -10.26
N GLY A 23 10.97 2.38 -9.47
CA GLY A 23 12.28 2.04 -8.93
C GLY A 23 13.21 1.33 -9.91
N ALA A 24 12.70 0.85 -11.05
CA ALA A 24 13.52 0.19 -12.05
C ALA A 24 14.56 1.16 -12.64
N GLY A 25 15.83 0.96 -12.29
CA GLY A 25 16.94 1.82 -12.72
C GLY A 25 17.11 3.12 -11.91
N LYS A 26 16.35 3.31 -10.82
CA LYS A 26 16.49 4.45 -9.92
C LYS A 26 17.06 4.03 -8.57
N VAL A 27 17.71 4.97 -7.88
CA VAL A 27 18.20 4.77 -6.52
C VAL A 27 17.00 4.80 -5.56
N LEU A 28 17.04 4.03 -4.48
CA LEU A 28 15.94 4.00 -3.49
C LEU A 28 15.65 5.37 -2.84
N ALA A 29 16.65 6.25 -2.79
CA ALA A 29 16.53 7.62 -2.29
C ALA A 29 16.02 8.61 -3.35
N ASP A 30 15.74 8.16 -4.57
CA ASP A 30 15.13 9.00 -5.60
C ASP A 30 13.78 9.56 -5.08
N PRO A 31 13.56 10.88 -5.17
CA PRO A 31 12.35 11.51 -4.64
C PRO A 31 11.04 10.88 -5.13
N GLU A 32 11.00 10.38 -6.38
CA GLU A 32 9.80 9.73 -6.92
C GLU A 32 9.60 8.34 -6.33
N VAL A 33 10.68 7.59 -6.13
CA VAL A 33 10.65 6.28 -5.46
C VAL A 33 10.23 6.42 -4.00
N VAL A 34 10.77 7.43 -3.30
CA VAL A 34 10.40 7.72 -1.91
C VAL A 34 8.93 8.13 -1.82
N ALA A 35 8.46 9.03 -2.68
CA ALA A 35 7.05 9.45 -2.69
C ALA A 35 6.10 8.29 -3.00
N ALA A 36 6.45 7.43 -3.96
CA ALA A 36 5.67 6.23 -4.28
C ALA A 36 5.65 5.23 -3.10
N SER A 37 6.77 5.08 -2.39
CA SER A 37 6.88 4.22 -1.21
C SER A 37 6.05 4.77 -0.03
N GLN A 38 6.08 6.07 0.21
CA GLN A 38 5.26 6.72 1.25
C GLN A 38 3.78 6.53 0.99
N LYS A 39 3.33 6.72 -0.26
CA LYS A 39 1.94 6.51 -0.65
C LYS A 39 1.49 5.05 -0.45
N LEU A 40 2.33 4.08 -0.79
CA LEU A 40 2.06 2.67 -0.51
C LEU A 40 1.95 2.41 1.00
N ASN A 41 2.81 3.03 1.81
CA ASN A 41 2.81 2.89 3.25
C ASN A 41 1.52 3.42 3.90
N GLU A 42 0.99 4.55 3.42
CA GLU A 42 -0.29 5.11 3.89
C GLU A 42 -1.46 4.13 3.68
N VAL A 43 -1.57 3.57 2.48
CA VAL A 43 -2.63 2.59 2.15
C VAL A 43 -2.48 1.30 2.95
N LEU A 44 -1.24 0.84 3.17
CA LEU A 44 -0.97 -0.31 4.05
C LEU A 44 -1.41 -0.04 5.49
N ASN A 45 -1.14 1.16 6.02
CA ASN A 45 -1.56 1.54 7.37
C ASN A 45 -3.09 1.53 7.50
N GLU A 46 -3.81 1.97 6.48
CA GLU A 46 -5.27 1.93 6.45
C GLU A 46 -5.80 0.49 6.41
N TYR A 47 -5.21 -0.36 5.59
CA TYR A 47 -5.50 -1.81 5.57
C TYR A 47 -5.32 -2.44 6.96
N TYR A 48 -4.19 -2.17 7.62
CA TYR A 48 -3.91 -2.68 8.97
C TYR A 48 -4.89 -2.13 10.03
N ARG A 49 -5.31 -0.87 9.91
CA ARG A 49 -6.33 -0.29 10.81
C ARG A 49 -7.67 -1.01 10.66
N LEU A 50 -8.10 -1.29 9.43
CA LEU A 50 -9.36 -2.01 9.16
C LEU A 50 -9.30 -3.46 9.63
N LEU A 51 -8.17 -4.14 9.46
CA LEU A 51 -7.95 -5.47 10.03
C LEU A 51 -8.08 -5.46 11.55
N LYS A 52 -7.38 -4.54 12.23
CA LYS A 52 -7.44 -4.42 13.70
C LYS A 52 -8.85 -4.09 14.21
N GLN A 53 -9.62 -3.28 13.50
CA GLN A 53 -11.01 -3.00 13.86
C GLN A 53 -11.88 -4.25 13.78
N LYS A 54 -11.73 -5.05 12.72
CA LYS A 54 -12.43 -6.32 12.57
C LYS A 54 -12.05 -7.35 13.62
N GLU A 55 -10.79 -7.40 14.04
CA GLU A 55 -10.33 -8.27 15.12
C GLU A 55 -10.88 -7.87 16.50
N LYS A 56 -11.04 -6.57 16.76
CA LYS A 56 -11.63 -6.07 18.02
C LYS A 56 -13.15 -6.28 18.14
N THR A 57 -13.83 -6.60 17.04
CA THR A 57 -15.29 -6.81 17.03
C THR A 57 -15.65 -8.31 17.09
N LYS A 58 -14.68 -9.16 17.42
CA LYS A 58 -14.84 -10.59 17.68
C LYS A 58 -14.77 -10.86 19.17
#